data_AF-A0AAV2B2E2-F1
#
_entry.id   AF-A0AAV2B2E2-F1
#
_cell.length_a   1.000
_cell.length_b   1.000
_cell.length_c   1.000
_cell.angle_alpha   90.00
_cell.angle_beta   90.00
_cell.angle_gamma   90.00
#
_symmetry.space_group_name_H-M   'P 1'
#
loop_
_entity.id
_entity.type
_entity.pdbx_description
1 polymer ?
#
loop_
_entity_poly.entity_id
_entity_poly.type
_entity_poly.pdbx_seq_one_letter_code
_entity_poly.pdbx_strand_id
1 'polypeptide(L)'
;MLSLCSFGGTQNNGNLSLDELVAQCVIFFLAGYDTTSSTLSLATYELALNPDVQEKVYQEIVDTLKEANGELTYDTLKSMKYLDCIISETLRLYPPVLRNERQSVAEYTLGDTGITIPKNMLISIPVFAMHRDPEFFPNPDKFDPDRFTPEERQKRDPYCYQPFGAGPRNCVGMRFVLTEVKLCLAYVIANFKIKKSPKTQVPLKFLSGQTGLLQLKNIYVSLIPRDNNPMDSAAFMYDRHYEGTKPVLMVAEPSLLRDIFVKDFHIFPNRRTFQVGDPIIDKMVSVVQGEDWKRIRTVITPTFSTGKIKRTRNDFLQLLMDTAKELSEDPKSELNEKDHEDIASTYGGVSTDHQIFKSVTKKNLSMDELVAQCVIFFLAGYDTTASTLSLATYELALNPDIQEKVHQELVDTLKETNGELTYDALQSMKYLDCIISETLRLYPPALRFTLEERQKRDPYCYQPFGAGPRNCVGMRFALMEVKLCLAYVIANFKIKKSPKTQVPLKFLSGQAGLLQPKNIYVSMIPRDDNPIVK
;
A
#
# COMPACT_ATOMS: atom_id res chain seq x y z
N MET A 1 13.05 -2.31 -7.39
CA MET A 1 12.82 -3.07 -8.64
C MET A 1 13.24 -2.29 -9.89
N LEU A 2 12.97 -0.99 -10.00
CA LEU A 2 13.25 -0.21 -11.23
C LEU A 2 14.70 0.28 -11.41
N SER A 3 15.55 0.24 -10.37
CA SER A 3 16.98 0.55 -10.50
C SER A 3 17.78 -0.45 -11.38
N LEU A 4 17.21 -1.61 -11.73
CA LEU A 4 17.85 -2.59 -12.60
C LEU A 4 17.69 -2.27 -14.10
N CYS A 5 16.80 -1.33 -14.45
CA CYS A 5 16.51 -0.96 -15.85
C CYS A 5 17.25 0.30 -16.31
N SER A 6 18.08 0.91 -15.46
CA SER A 6 18.82 2.14 -15.81
C SER A 6 20.28 1.84 -16.09
N PHE A 7 20.62 1.63 -17.37
CA PHE A 7 21.96 1.91 -17.89
C PHE A 7 21.85 3.03 -18.92
N GLY A 8 22.62 4.08 -18.71
CA GLY A 8 22.58 5.31 -19.50
C GLY A 8 23.43 5.27 -20.78
N GLY A 9 23.29 6.35 -21.55
CA GLY A 9 24.33 6.85 -22.46
C GLY A 9 24.30 6.31 -23.88
N THR A 10 23.60 7.03 -24.76
CA THR A 10 23.86 7.23 -26.20
C THR A 10 24.64 6.14 -26.95
N GLN A 11 23.92 5.21 -27.61
CA GLN A 11 24.05 4.81 -29.02
C GLN A 11 22.97 3.75 -29.33
N ASN A 12 22.40 3.78 -30.55
CA ASN A 12 21.27 2.96 -31.01
C ASN A 12 21.37 1.45 -30.64
N ASN A 13 20.72 1.02 -29.56
CA ASN A 13 20.51 -0.40 -29.24
C ASN A 13 19.20 -0.58 -28.44
N GLY A 14 18.23 -1.30 -29.03
CA GLY A 14 17.07 -1.96 -28.41
C GLY A 14 16.61 -1.55 -27.00
N ASN A 15 16.07 -0.33 -26.84
CA ASN A 15 15.36 0.05 -25.63
C ASN A 15 13.95 -0.57 -25.61
N LEU A 16 13.52 -1.04 -24.44
CA LEU A 16 12.14 -1.48 -24.21
C LEU A 16 11.19 -0.29 -24.43
N SER A 17 10.12 -0.52 -25.17
CA SER A 17 9.02 0.43 -25.29
C SER A 17 8.31 0.62 -23.94
N LEU A 18 7.56 1.72 -23.81
CA LEU A 18 6.78 2.00 -22.60
C LEU A 18 5.81 0.85 -22.28
N ASP A 19 5.15 0.29 -23.30
CA ASP A 19 4.22 -0.83 -23.15
C ASP A 19 4.95 -2.09 -22.66
N GLU A 20 6.15 -2.37 -23.17
CA GLU A 20 6.98 -3.49 -22.71
C GLU A 20 7.45 -3.27 -21.26
N LEU A 21 7.82 -2.05 -20.88
CA LEU A 21 8.18 -1.69 -19.51
C LEU A 21 7.00 -1.88 -18.55
N VAL A 22 5.82 -1.37 -18.90
CA VAL A 22 4.59 -1.54 -18.11
C VAL A 22 4.25 -3.02 -17.99
N ALA A 23 4.35 -3.79 -19.08
CA ALA A 23 4.14 -5.24 -19.05
C ALA A 23 5.15 -5.95 -18.14
N GLN A 24 6.44 -5.56 -18.16
CA GLN A 24 7.45 -6.10 -17.24
C GLN A 24 7.15 -5.75 -15.77
N CYS A 25 6.69 -4.54 -15.48
CA CYS A 25 6.29 -4.13 -14.13
C CYS A 25 5.12 -4.97 -13.61
N VAL A 26 4.09 -5.16 -14.43
CA VAL A 26 2.91 -5.96 -14.08
C VAL A 26 3.30 -7.42 -13.82
N ILE A 27 4.10 -8.03 -14.72
CA ILE A 27 4.51 -9.43 -14.52
C ILE A 27 5.45 -9.60 -13.32
N PHE A 28 6.36 -8.67 -13.04
CA PHE A 28 7.21 -8.75 -11.84
C PHE A 28 6.40 -8.58 -10.55
N PHE A 29 5.38 -7.72 -10.54
CA PHE A 29 4.48 -7.60 -9.41
C PHE A 29 3.70 -8.90 -9.18
N LEU A 30 3.03 -9.43 -10.21
CA LEU A 30 2.23 -10.66 -10.10
C LEU A 30 3.09 -11.88 -9.77
N ALA A 31 4.21 -12.06 -10.47
CA ALA A 31 5.08 -13.21 -10.27
C ALA A 31 5.84 -13.13 -8.94
N GLY A 32 6.23 -11.93 -8.49
CA GLY A 32 6.98 -11.73 -7.26
C GLY A 32 6.11 -11.80 -6.00
N TYR A 33 4.85 -11.35 -6.05
CA TYR A 33 4.00 -11.27 -4.87
C TYR A 33 3.50 -12.65 -4.39
N ASP A 34 2.82 -13.41 -5.26
CA ASP A 34 2.19 -14.67 -4.87
C ASP A 34 3.21 -15.77 -4.53
N THR A 35 4.30 -15.85 -5.30
CA THR A 35 5.31 -16.90 -5.11
C THR A 35 6.14 -16.69 -3.84
N THR A 36 6.53 -15.45 -3.56
CA THR A 36 7.31 -15.08 -2.37
C THR A 36 6.49 -15.23 -1.09
N SER A 37 5.26 -14.70 -1.08
CA SER A 37 4.35 -14.81 0.07
C SER A 37 4.00 -16.27 0.38
N SER A 38 3.78 -17.10 -0.65
CA SER A 38 3.56 -18.54 -0.49
C SER A 38 4.78 -19.24 0.11
N THR A 39 5.98 -18.93 -0.39
CA THR A 39 7.24 -19.52 0.12
C THR A 39 7.46 -19.18 1.58
N LEU A 40 7.26 -17.91 1.98
CA LEU A 40 7.36 -17.47 3.38
C LEU A 40 6.34 -18.17 4.27
N SER A 41 5.10 -18.28 3.80
CA SER A 41 4.01 -18.93 4.55
C SER A 41 4.28 -20.43 4.76
N LEU A 42 4.87 -21.09 3.76
CA LEU A 42 5.20 -22.51 3.84
C LEU A 42 6.45 -22.78 4.68
N ALA A 43 7.48 -21.93 4.58
CA ALA A 43 8.65 -22.02 5.45
C ALA A 43 8.25 -21.85 6.92
N THR A 44 7.43 -20.84 7.23
CA THR A 44 6.94 -20.63 8.61
C THR A 44 6.04 -21.76 9.09
N TYR A 45 5.21 -22.34 8.22
CA TYR A 45 4.45 -23.56 8.54
C TYR A 45 5.36 -24.74 8.88
N GLU A 46 6.38 -25.04 8.07
CA GLU A 46 7.31 -26.14 8.36
C GLU A 46 8.13 -25.90 9.62
N LEU A 47 8.57 -24.67 9.87
CA LEU A 47 9.25 -24.31 11.12
C LEU A 47 8.34 -24.45 12.35
N ALA A 48 7.03 -24.24 12.20
CA ALA A 48 6.06 -24.48 13.28
C ALA A 48 5.86 -25.98 13.58
N LEU A 49 6.07 -26.84 12.57
CA LEU A 49 5.99 -28.30 12.70
C LEU A 49 7.29 -28.95 13.17
N ASN A 50 8.44 -28.30 12.94
CA ASN A 50 9.78 -28.81 13.24
C ASN A 50 10.53 -27.86 14.21
N PRO A 51 10.20 -27.88 15.52
CA PRO A 51 10.78 -26.96 16.50
C PRO A 51 12.30 -27.10 16.69
N ASP A 52 12.83 -28.29 16.49
CA ASP A 52 14.27 -28.61 16.51
C ASP A 52 15.02 -27.91 15.37
N VAL A 53 14.49 -27.97 14.15
CA VAL A 53 15.01 -27.23 13.00
C VAL A 53 14.93 -25.72 13.24
N GLN A 54 13.80 -25.25 13.78
CA GLN A 54 13.60 -23.83 14.12
C GLN A 54 14.63 -23.32 15.13
N GLU A 55 14.95 -24.12 16.15
CA GLU A 55 15.93 -23.72 17.16
C GLU A 55 17.36 -23.75 16.60
N LYS A 56 17.68 -24.72 15.74
CA LYS A 56 18.98 -24.79 15.05
C LYS A 56 19.24 -23.55 14.19
N VAL A 57 18.25 -23.10 13.40
CA VAL A 57 18.40 -21.88 12.59
C VAL A 57 18.35 -20.59 13.42
N TYR A 58 17.58 -20.57 14.50
CA TYR A 58 17.61 -19.44 15.44
C TYR A 58 19.01 -19.25 16.04
N GLN A 59 19.68 -20.35 16.41
CA GLN A 59 21.05 -20.28 16.93
C GLN A 59 22.04 -19.75 15.88
N GLU A 60 21.94 -20.21 14.61
CA GLU A 60 22.74 -19.64 13.51
C GLU A 60 22.54 -18.13 13.37
N ILE A 61 21.30 -17.66 13.45
CA ILE A 61 20.97 -16.23 13.36
C ILE A 61 21.56 -15.46 14.54
N VAL A 62 21.41 -15.97 15.76
CA VAL A 62 21.95 -15.37 16.98
C VAL A 62 23.47 -15.22 16.89
N ASP A 63 24.18 -16.27 16.49
CA ASP A 63 25.64 -16.25 16.42
C ASP A 63 26.14 -15.32 15.30
N THR A 64 25.48 -15.35 14.14
CA THR A 64 25.78 -14.42 13.03
C THR A 64 25.59 -12.96 13.44
N LEU A 65 24.53 -12.64 14.17
CA LEU A 65 24.26 -11.28 14.62
C LEU A 65 25.25 -10.83 15.69
N LYS A 66 25.67 -11.72 16.61
CA LYS A 66 26.72 -11.39 17.60
C LYS A 66 28.04 -11.01 16.92
N GLU A 67 28.44 -11.76 15.89
CA GLU A 67 29.65 -11.46 15.12
C GLU A 67 29.56 -10.14 14.34
N ALA A 68 28.34 -9.73 13.98
CA ALA A 68 28.05 -8.53 13.20
C ALA A 68 27.54 -7.33 14.03
N ASN A 69 27.78 -7.32 15.35
CA ASN A 69 27.35 -6.25 16.26
C ASN A 69 25.84 -5.95 16.21
N GLY A 70 25.01 -6.97 15.96
CA GLY A 70 23.54 -6.86 15.91
C GLY A 70 22.98 -6.33 14.58
N GLU A 71 23.80 -6.07 13.58
CA GLU A 71 23.34 -5.54 12.29
C GLU A 71 23.04 -6.65 11.27
N LEU A 72 21.85 -6.59 10.67
CA LEU A 72 21.44 -7.50 9.58
C LEU A 72 21.75 -6.88 8.20
N THR A 73 23.00 -6.98 7.76
CA THR A 73 23.47 -6.50 6.44
C THR A 73 23.40 -7.61 5.37
N TYR A 74 23.61 -7.24 4.10
CA TYR A 74 23.67 -8.22 2.99
C TYR A 74 24.71 -9.32 3.23
N ASP A 75 25.88 -8.97 3.77
CA ASP A 75 26.96 -9.93 4.02
C ASP A 75 26.62 -10.88 5.18
N THR A 76 25.94 -10.38 6.22
CA THR A 76 25.44 -11.24 7.31
C THR A 76 24.34 -12.19 6.85
N LEU A 77 23.44 -11.74 5.96
CA LEU A 77 22.46 -12.64 5.35
C LEU A 77 23.17 -13.70 4.52
N LYS A 78 24.24 -13.36 3.81
CA LYS A 78 24.99 -14.31 2.99
C LYS A 78 25.69 -15.39 3.83
N SER A 79 26.03 -15.14 5.10
CA SER A 79 26.69 -16.12 5.97
C SER A 79 25.74 -17.16 6.57
N MET A 80 24.44 -16.89 6.71
CA MET A 80 23.45 -17.81 7.28
C MET A 80 23.14 -19.01 6.34
N LYS A 81 24.01 -20.03 6.32
CA LYS A 81 23.95 -21.15 5.36
C LYS A 81 22.81 -22.13 5.66
N TYR A 82 22.50 -22.34 6.93
CA TYR A 82 21.43 -23.25 7.31
C TYR A 82 20.05 -22.67 6.96
N LEU A 83 19.88 -21.34 7.07
CA LEU A 83 18.70 -20.68 6.55
C LEU A 83 18.53 -20.86 5.03
N ASP A 84 19.62 -20.86 4.23
CA ASP A 84 19.56 -21.20 2.80
C ASP A 84 19.07 -22.64 2.58
N CYS A 85 19.45 -23.56 3.46
CA CYS A 85 19.02 -24.95 3.41
C CYS A 85 17.53 -25.09 3.69
N ILE A 86 17.00 -24.36 4.68
CA ILE A 86 15.56 -24.31 5.00
C ILE A 86 14.74 -23.75 3.84
N ILE A 87 15.21 -22.65 3.22
CA ILE A 87 14.53 -22.08 2.05
C ILE A 87 14.53 -23.08 0.90
N SER A 88 15.65 -23.78 0.68
CA SER A 88 15.77 -24.76 -0.39
C SER A 88 14.86 -25.98 -0.19
N GLU A 89 14.80 -26.49 1.04
CA GLU A 89 13.89 -27.61 1.39
C GLU A 89 12.42 -27.20 1.30
N THR A 90 12.09 -25.96 1.68
CA THR A 90 10.74 -25.41 1.52
C THR A 90 10.33 -25.39 0.04
N LEU A 91 11.22 -24.88 -0.83
CA LEU A 91 10.98 -24.83 -2.28
C LEU A 91 11.01 -26.23 -2.93
N ARG A 92 11.70 -27.20 -2.33
CA ARG A 92 11.64 -28.61 -2.77
C ARG A 92 10.26 -29.19 -2.53
N LEU A 93 9.77 -29.13 -1.29
CA LEU A 93 8.46 -29.66 -0.93
C LEU A 93 7.33 -28.88 -1.60
N TYR A 94 7.46 -27.56 -1.69
CA TYR A 94 6.38 -26.69 -2.11
C TYR A 94 6.83 -25.70 -3.19
N PRO A 95 7.25 -26.18 -4.38
CA PRO A 95 7.61 -25.30 -5.46
C PRO A 95 6.36 -24.51 -5.91
N PRO A 96 6.41 -23.16 -5.95
CA PRO A 96 5.26 -22.37 -6.36
C PRO A 96 4.77 -22.71 -7.77
N VAL A 97 5.69 -23.06 -8.68
CA VAL A 97 5.40 -23.53 -10.03
C VAL A 97 5.59 -25.04 -10.09
N LEU A 98 4.53 -25.77 -10.44
CA LEU A 98 4.51 -27.24 -10.34
C LEU A 98 5.27 -27.96 -11.48
N ARG A 99 5.40 -27.30 -12.63
CA ARG A 99 6.04 -27.85 -13.82
C ARG A 99 6.64 -26.74 -14.68
N ASN A 100 7.76 -27.03 -15.33
CA ASN A 100 8.36 -26.14 -16.33
C ASN A 100 7.92 -26.61 -17.72
N GLU A 101 7.74 -25.68 -18.67
CA GLU A 101 7.28 -26.01 -20.01
C GLU A 101 8.22 -25.43 -21.09
N ARG A 102 8.39 -26.16 -22.19
CA ARG A 102 9.08 -25.74 -23.42
C ARG A 102 8.27 -26.20 -24.62
N GLN A 103 8.37 -25.48 -25.74
CA GLN A 103 7.75 -25.90 -26.99
C GLN A 103 8.82 -26.04 -28.06
N SER A 104 8.78 -27.16 -28.79
CA SER A 104 9.68 -27.38 -29.93
C SER A 104 9.32 -26.43 -31.09
N VAL A 105 10.33 -25.86 -31.73
CA VAL A 105 10.15 -25.00 -32.92
C VAL A 105 10.42 -25.74 -34.23
N ALA A 106 10.95 -26.95 -34.14
CA ALA A 106 11.25 -27.86 -35.23
C ALA A 106 11.18 -29.31 -34.72
N GLU A 107 11.14 -30.26 -35.66
CA GLU A 107 11.34 -31.67 -35.31
C GLU A 107 12.78 -31.89 -34.82
N TYR A 108 12.94 -32.66 -33.75
CA TYR A 108 14.25 -32.89 -33.13
C TYR A 108 14.30 -34.25 -32.43
N THR A 109 15.37 -35.01 -32.66
CA THR A 109 15.65 -36.25 -31.92
C THR A 109 16.47 -35.94 -30.69
N LEU A 110 15.95 -36.28 -29.51
CA LEU A 110 16.52 -35.88 -28.23
C LEU A 110 17.79 -36.66 -27.88
N GLY A 111 18.96 -36.09 -28.16
CA GLY A 111 20.26 -36.72 -27.90
C GLY A 111 20.34 -38.15 -28.46
N ASP A 112 20.90 -39.07 -27.69
CA ASP A 112 21.05 -40.48 -28.08
C ASP A 112 19.85 -41.36 -27.66
N THR A 113 18.75 -40.76 -27.19
CA THR A 113 17.59 -41.50 -26.66
C THR A 113 16.72 -42.15 -27.74
N GLY A 114 16.86 -41.71 -28.99
CA GLY A 114 15.98 -42.12 -30.09
C GLY A 114 14.57 -41.51 -30.05
N ILE A 115 14.24 -40.64 -29.08
CA ILE A 115 12.93 -39.99 -28.97
C ILE A 115 12.85 -38.81 -29.95
N THR A 116 11.99 -38.89 -30.96
CA THR A 116 11.72 -37.79 -31.90
C THR A 116 10.59 -36.91 -31.40
N ILE A 117 10.89 -35.62 -31.21
CA ILE A 117 9.95 -34.59 -30.77
C ILE A 117 9.47 -33.84 -32.02
N PRO A 118 8.18 -33.92 -32.39
CA PRO A 118 7.62 -33.16 -33.50
C PRO A 118 7.68 -31.66 -33.25
N LYS A 119 7.66 -30.86 -34.31
CA LYS A 119 7.50 -29.39 -34.22
C LYS A 119 6.21 -29.02 -33.47
N ASN A 120 6.26 -27.95 -32.68
CA ASN A 120 5.17 -27.40 -31.85
C ASN A 120 4.70 -28.29 -30.68
N MET A 121 5.40 -29.38 -30.37
CA MET A 121 5.11 -30.23 -29.21
C MET A 121 5.49 -29.52 -27.91
N LEU A 122 4.56 -29.52 -26.94
CA LEU A 122 4.80 -29.04 -25.58
C LEU A 122 5.53 -30.13 -24.78
N ILE A 123 6.67 -29.76 -24.22
CA ILE A 123 7.48 -30.57 -23.31
C ILE A 123 7.25 -30.03 -21.91
N SER A 124 6.76 -30.89 -21.01
CA SER A 124 6.49 -30.53 -19.61
C SER A 124 7.43 -31.28 -18.68
N ILE A 125 8.13 -30.56 -17.81
CA ILE A 125 9.04 -31.08 -16.80
C ILE A 125 8.33 -31.05 -15.45
N PRO A 126 7.97 -32.19 -14.85
CA PRO A 126 7.13 -32.25 -13.66
C PRO A 126 7.92 -32.00 -12.37
N VAL A 127 8.36 -30.75 -12.16
CA VAL A 127 9.20 -30.31 -11.03
C VAL A 127 8.68 -30.79 -9.68
N PHE A 128 7.38 -30.64 -9.40
CA PHE A 128 6.78 -31.06 -8.13
C PHE A 128 6.91 -32.57 -7.86
N ALA A 129 6.81 -33.39 -8.91
CA ALA A 129 6.97 -34.84 -8.82
C ALA A 129 8.45 -35.23 -8.71
N MET A 130 9.33 -34.63 -9.53
CA MET A 130 10.77 -34.86 -9.48
C MET A 130 11.35 -34.54 -8.09
N HIS A 131 10.91 -33.45 -7.48
CA HIS A 131 11.30 -33.07 -6.12
C HIS A 131 10.85 -34.06 -5.03
N ARG A 132 9.96 -35.00 -5.36
CA ARG A 132 9.46 -36.06 -4.48
C ARG A 132 9.90 -37.46 -4.89
N ASP A 133 10.77 -37.56 -5.89
CA ASP A 133 11.29 -38.85 -6.30
C ASP A 133 12.25 -39.39 -5.22
N PRO A 134 11.98 -40.56 -4.61
CA PRO A 134 12.85 -41.13 -3.59
C PRO A 134 14.24 -41.52 -4.11
N GLU A 135 14.42 -41.68 -5.43
CA GLU A 135 15.73 -41.91 -6.05
C GLU A 135 16.65 -40.70 -5.87
N PHE A 136 16.11 -39.49 -6.02
CA PHE A 136 16.85 -38.24 -5.85
C PHE A 136 16.75 -37.67 -4.43
N PHE A 137 15.66 -37.93 -3.72
CA PHE A 137 15.37 -37.40 -2.38
C PHE A 137 14.86 -38.51 -1.44
N PRO A 138 15.76 -39.26 -0.76
CA PRO A 138 15.36 -40.37 0.12
C PRO A 138 14.44 -39.90 1.26
N ASN A 139 13.28 -40.52 1.52
CA ASN A 139 12.22 -39.99 2.41
C ASN A 139 11.69 -38.61 1.96
N PRO A 140 11.11 -38.53 0.75
CA PRO A 140 10.82 -37.27 0.06
C PRO A 140 9.76 -36.39 0.76
N ASP A 141 8.90 -36.96 1.59
CA ASP A 141 7.84 -36.20 2.29
C ASP A 141 8.28 -35.62 3.63
N LYS A 142 9.48 -35.98 4.13
CA LYS A 142 10.04 -35.43 5.37
C LYS A 142 10.73 -34.10 5.07
N PHE A 143 10.36 -33.05 5.81
CA PHE A 143 11.08 -31.78 5.82
C PHE A 143 12.45 -31.96 6.47
N ASP A 144 13.50 -31.92 5.66
CA ASP A 144 14.88 -32.11 6.11
C ASP A 144 15.82 -31.13 5.41
N PRO A 145 16.13 -29.99 6.05
CA PRO A 145 17.04 -29.00 5.49
C PRO A 145 18.47 -29.50 5.30
N ASP A 146 18.94 -30.48 6.07
CA ASP A 146 20.33 -30.96 5.98
C ASP A 146 20.62 -31.60 4.62
N ARG A 147 19.58 -31.99 3.86
CA ARG A 147 19.68 -32.35 2.44
C ARG A 147 20.34 -31.27 1.62
N PHE A 148 20.21 -30.01 1.96
CA PHE A 148 20.69 -28.90 1.16
C PHE A 148 22.02 -28.33 1.66
N THR A 149 22.78 -29.07 2.46
CA THR A 149 24.18 -28.73 2.75
C THR A 149 25.03 -28.79 1.48
N PRO A 150 26.16 -28.07 1.42
CA PRO A 150 27.04 -28.09 0.25
C PRO A 150 27.47 -29.51 -0.17
N GLU A 151 27.77 -30.38 0.80
CA GLU A 151 28.21 -31.76 0.57
C GLU A 151 27.10 -32.62 -0.04
N GLU A 152 25.88 -32.53 0.50
CA GLU A 152 24.73 -33.30 -0.01
C GLU A 152 24.23 -32.77 -1.36
N ARG A 153 24.36 -31.47 -1.65
CA ARG A 153 24.03 -30.92 -2.96
C ARG A 153 24.93 -31.47 -4.07
N GLN A 154 26.23 -31.63 -3.80
CA GLN A 154 27.20 -32.12 -4.78
C GLN A 154 26.98 -33.59 -5.19
N LYS A 155 26.32 -34.38 -4.35
CA LYS A 155 26.03 -35.81 -4.62
C LYS A 155 24.90 -36.03 -5.63
N ARG A 156 24.12 -35.00 -5.98
CA ARG A 156 22.96 -35.11 -6.86
C ARG A 156 23.18 -34.34 -8.15
N ASP A 157 22.50 -34.80 -9.20
CA ASP A 157 22.44 -34.06 -10.44
C ASP A 157 21.77 -32.69 -10.20
N PRO A 158 22.39 -31.56 -10.61
CA PRO A 158 21.82 -30.23 -10.44
C PRO A 158 20.42 -30.06 -11.06
N TYR A 159 20.08 -30.87 -12.07
CA TYR A 159 18.79 -30.82 -12.75
C TYR A 159 17.65 -31.52 -11.98
N CYS A 160 17.93 -32.24 -10.90
CA CYS A 160 16.91 -32.82 -10.02
C CYS A 160 16.24 -31.77 -9.11
N TYR A 161 16.81 -30.56 -8.97
CA TYR A 161 16.27 -29.49 -8.15
C TYR A 161 16.14 -28.18 -8.95
N GLN A 162 14.92 -27.83 -9.35
CA GLN A 162 14.67 -26.71 -10.28
C GLN A 162 13.45 -25.83 -9.90
N PRO A 163 13.34 -25.35 -8.64
CA PRO A 163 12.20 -24.51 -8.24
C PRO A 163 12.14 -23.15 -8.96
N PHE A 164 13.26 -22.72 -9.54
CA PHE A 164 13.38 -21.50 -10.35
C PHE A 164 13.58 -21.81 -11.85
N GLY A 165 13.38 -23.06 -12.28
CA GLY A 165 13.73 -23.52 -13.61
C GLY A 165 15.25 -23.62 -13.85
N ALA A 166 15.61 -24.04 -15.06
CA ALA A 166 17.01 -24.22 -15.48
C ALA A 166 17.28 -23.67 -16.88
N GLY A 167 18.57 -23.39 -17.15
CA GLY A 167 19.06 -22.84 -18.41
C GLY A 167 18.70 -21.35 -18.61
N PRO A 168 18.82 -20.82 -19.84
CA PRO A 168 18.63 -19.39 -20.15
C PRO A 168 17.20 -18.84 -19.91
N ARG A 169 16.24 -19.73 -19.66
CA ARG A 169 14.83 -19.40 -19.36
C ARG A 169 14.50 -19.74 -17.90
N ASN A 170 15.49 -19.68 -17.01
CA ASN A 170 15.28 -19.74 -15.56
C ASN A 170 14.71 -18.41 -15.04
N CYS A 171 14.29 -18.40 -13.78
CA CYS A 171 13.72 -17.23 -13.13
C CYS A 171 14.73 -16.09 -13.04
N VAL A 172 14.43 -14.98 -13.72
CA VAL A 172 15.24 -13.76 -13.69
C VAL A 172 15.32 -13.14 -12.28
N GLY A 173 14.29 -13.35 -11.45
CA GLY A 173 14.18 -12.79 -10.09
C GLY A 173 14.81 -13.64 -8.99
N MET A 174 15.39 -14.81 -9.30
CA MET A 174 15.82 -15.81 -8.29
C MET A 174 16.70 -15.21 -7.18
N ARG A 175 17.73 -14.43 -7.53
CA ARG A 175 18.67 -13.85 -6.55
C ARG A 175 17.99 -12.84 -5.62
N PHE A 176 17.05 -12.08 -6.15
CA PHE A 176 16.28 -11.09 -5.41
C PHE A 176 15.35 -11.78 -4.42
N VAL A 177 14.53 -12.73 -4.90
CA VAL A 177 13.56 -13.46 -4.07
C VAL A 177 14.25 -14.23 -2.95
N LEU A 178 15.35 -14.93 -3.24
CA LEU A 178 16.08 -15.66 -2.19
C LEU A 178 16.62 -14.73 -1.10
N THR A 179 17.09 -13.53 -1.45
CA THR A 179 17.56 -12.55 -0.48
C THR A 179 16.39 -11.99 0.35
N GLU A 180 15.26 -11.67 -0.30
CA GLU A 180 14.06 -11.15 0.35
C GLU A 180 13.45 -12.17 1.32
N VAL A 181 13.23 -13.41 0.88
CA VAL A 181 12.70 -14.49 1.74
C VAL A 181 13.61 -14.72 2.93
N LYS A 182 14.93 -14.74 2.71
CA LYS A 182 15.92 -14.93 3.77
C LYS A 182 15.91 -13.82 4.80
N LEU A 183 15.86 -12.57 4.35
CA LEU A 183 15.74 -11.40 5.22
C LEU A 183 14.48 -11.50 6.09
N CYS A 184 13.33 -11.76 5.48
CA CYS A 184 12.06 -11.87 6.20
C CYS A 184 12.06 -13.02 7.22
N LEU A 185 12.55 -14.20 6.84
CA LEU A 185 12.63 -15.34 7.76
C LEU A 185 13.60 -15.08 8.91
N ALA A 186 14.77 -14.49 8.64
CA ALA A 186 15.73 -14.15 9.70
C ALA A 186 15.10 -13.22 10.75
N TYR A 187 14.37 -12.20 10.31
CA TYR A 187 13.63 -11.32 11.21
C TYR A 187 12.56 -12.05 12.01
N VAL A 188 11.69 -12.82 11.35
CA VAL A 188 10.60 -13.53 12.02
C VAL A 188 11.14 -14.52 13.05
N ILE A 189 12.18 -15.28 12.71
CA ILE A 189 12.77 -16.30 13.58
C ILE A 189 13.53 -15.67 14.76
N ALA A 190 14.25 -14.57 14.54
CA ALA A 190 14.97 -13.86 15.60
C ALA A 190 14.02 -13.30 16.67
N ASN A 191 12.88 -12.76 16.23
CA ASN A 191 11.94 -12.08 17.11
C ASN A 191 10.87 -13.02 17.68
N PHE A 192 10.51 -14.10 16.97
CA PHE A 192 9.38 -14.95 17.33
C PHE A 192 9.73 -16.44 17.30
N LYS A 193 9.15 -17.16 18.24
CA LYS A 193 8.99 -18.61 18.20
C LYS A 193 7.69 -18.93 17.47
N ILE A 194 7.81 -19.65 16.35
CA ILE A 194 6.68 -20.04 15.52
C ILE A 194 6.12 -21.36 16.06
N LYS A 195 4.82 -21.43 16.35
CA LYS A 195 4.15 -22.64 16.85
C LYS A 195 2.91 -22.96 16.02
N LYS A 196 2.50 -24.23 16.08
CA LYS A 196 1.16 -24.64 15.66
C LYS A 196 0.11 -23.84 16.44
N SER A 197 -0.83 -23.28 15.71
CA SER A 197 -2.08 -22.77 16.24
C SER A 197 -3.12 -23.91 16.31
N PRO A 198 -4.19 -23.78 17.11
CA PRO A 198 -5.31 -24.74 17.08
C PRO A 198 -5.97 -24.89 15.70
N LYS A 199 -5.77 -23.93 14.79
CA LYS A 199 -6.32 -23.94 13.42
C LYS A 199 -5.33 -24.47 12.38
N THR A 200 -4.10 -24.81 12.76
CA THR A 200 -3.08 -25.30 11.85
C THR A 200 -3.50 -26.65 11.28
N GLN A 201 -3.60 -26.76 9.96
CA GLN A 201 -4.00 -27.98 9.28
C GLN A 201 -2.79 -28.86 9.01
N VAL A 202 -2.83 -30.12 9.43
CA VAL A 202 -1.80 -31.14 9.15
C VAL A 202 -2.53 -32.41 8.70
N PRO A 203 -2.41 -32.87 7.43
CA PRO A 203 -1.62 -32.26 6.34
C PRO A 203 -2.25 -30.98 5.77
N LEU A 204 -1.43 -30.17 5.08
CA LEU A 204 -1.88 -28.98 4.37
C LEU A 204 -2.89 -29.32 3.27
N LYS A 205 -3.83 -28.40 3.05
CA LYS A 205 -4.81 -28.49 1.95
C LYS A 205 -4.54 -27.41 0.91
N PHE A 206 -4.40 -27.85 -0.33
CA PHE A 206 -4.22 -26.99 -1.50
C PHE A 206 -5.55 -26.77 -2.23
N LEU A 207 -5.64 -25.68 -2.98
CA LEU A 207 -6.77 -25.45 -3.88
C LEU A 207 -6.68 -26.40 -5.08
N SER A 208 -7.80 -27.04 -5.42
CA SER A 208 -7.91 -27.94 -6.58
C SER A 208 -8.48 -27.20 -7.80
N GLY A 209 -7.98 -27.50 -8.99
CA GLY A 209 -8.57 -27.05 -10.26
C GLY A 209 -7.97 -25.79 -10.88
N GLN A 210 -6.92 -25.21 -10.30
CA GLN A 210 -6.18 -24.11 -10.92
C GLN A 210 -4.92 -24.61 -11.63
N THR A 211 -4.66 -24.06 -12.82
CA THR A 211 -3.53 -24.45 -13.68
C THR A 211 -2.29 -23.62 -13.40
N GLY A 212 -1.20 -24.27 -12.98
CA GLY A 212 0.16 -23.73 -13.03
C GLY A 212 0.83 -23.41 -11.69
N LEU A 213 0.07 -22.92 -10.69
CA LEU A 213 0.61 -22.53 -9.38
C LEU A 213 0.11 -23.43 -8.23
N LEU A 214 0.98 -23.71 -7.27
CA LEU A 214 0.64 -24.37 -6.02
C LEU A 214 -0.02 -23.36 -5.07
N GLN A 215 -1.35 -23.33 -5.01
CA GLN A 215 -2.07 -22.39 -4.15
C GLN A 215 -2.58 -23.04 -2.85
N LEU A 216 -2.39 -22.30 -1.77
CA LEU A 216 -2.78 -22.69 -0.41
C LEU A 216 -4.19 -22.25 -0.11
N LYS A 217 -4.97 -23.09 0.61
CA LYS A 217 -6.31 -22.67 1.04
C LYS A 217 -6.25 -21.68 2.20
N ASN A 218 -5.63 -22.07 3.31
CA ASN A 218 -5.37 -21.23 4.47
C ASN A 218 -4.18 -21.81 5.25
N ILE A 219 -3.26 -20.95 5.72
CA ILE A 219 -2.23 -21.32 6.69
C ILE A 219 -2.45 -20.50 7.96
N TYR A 220 -2.41 -21.18 9.11
CA TYR A 220 -2.46 -20.53 10.41
C TYR A 220 -1.28 -21.02 11.24
N VAL A 221 -0.50 -20.10 11.78
CA VAL A 221 0.58 -20.35 12.75
C VAL A 221 0.48 -19.29 13.86
N SER A 222 1.00 -19.61 15.04
CA SER A 222 1.08 -18.68 16.17
C SER A 222 2.51 -18.17 16.28
N LEU A 223 2.67 -16.85 16.36
CA LEU A 223 3.95 -16.20 16.62
C LEU A 223 3.99 -15.81 18.10
N ILE A 224 4.98 -16.31 18.83
CA ILE A 224 5.19 -15.99 20.24
C ILE A 224 6.50 -15.22 20.35
N PRO A 225 6.54 -14.00 20.89
CA PRO A 225 7.79 -13.26 21.06
C PRO A 225 8.85 -14.08 21.80
N ARG A 226 10.13 -13.94 21.42
CA ARG A 226 11.27 -14.53 22.13
C ARG A 226 11.80 -13.55 23.18
N ASP A 227 12.01 -14.01 24.41
CA ASP A 227 12.51 -13.17 25.51
C ASP A 227 13.95 -12.68 25.30
N ASN A 228 14.79 -13.47 24.58
CA ASN A 228 16.19 -13.17 24.29
C ASN A 228 16.36 -12.80 22.80
N ASN A 229 15.76 -11.70 22.36
CA ASN A 229 15.89 -11.26 20.98
C ASN A 229 17.31 -10.74 20.70
N PRO A 230 18.12 -11.37 19.83
CA PRO A 230 19.49 -10.94 19.53
C PRO A 230 19.53 -9.58 18.80
N MET A 231 18.40 -9.10 18.29
CA MET A 231 18.28 -7.81 17.59
C MET A 231 17.91 -6.65 18.54
N ASP A 232 17.80 -6.88 19.85
CA ASP A 232 17.22 -5.95 20.84
C ASP A 232 18.26 -5.14 21.64
N SER A 233 19.52 -5.08 21.18
CA SER A 233 20.62 -4.37 21.87
C SER A 233 20.56 -2.84 21.72
N ALA A 234 19.46 -2.23 22.14
CA ALA A 234 19.41 -0.89 22.69
C ALA A 234 18.15 -0.84 23.56
N ALA A 235 18.18 -0.37 24.79
CA ALA A 235 17.02 -0.06 25.62
C ALA A 235 16.65 1.42 25.46
N PHE A 236 15.36 1.80 25.46
CA PHE A 236 14.81 3.05 26.01
C PHE A 236 13.28 3.11 25.85
N MET A 237 12.69 3.69 26.89
CA MET A 237 11.29 3.76 27.30
C MET A 237 10.47 4.78 26.49
N TYR A 238 10.36 4.57 25.18
CA TYR A 238 9.31 5.08 24.30
C TYR A 238 9.01 3.95 23.34
N ASP A 239 7.74 3.57 23.14
CA ASP A 239 7.35 2.37 22.40
C ASP A 239 8.00 2.35 21.00
N ARG A 240 9.06 1.55 20.83
CA ARG A 240 9.93 1.60 19.66
C ARG A 240 9.28 0.86 18.51
N HIS A 241 8.64 1.63 17.66
CA HIS A 241 8.15 1.16 16.39
C HIS A 241 9.30 1.10 15.38
N TYR A 242 9.55 -0.07 14.81
CA TYR A 242 10.46 -0.23 13.68
C TYR A 242 9.63 -0.50 12.43
N GLU A 243 9.95 0.21 11.34
CA GLU A 243 9.50 -0.19 10.01
C GLU A 243 10.70 -0.78 9.25
N GLY A 244 10.76 -2.12 9.23
CA GLY A 244 11.92 -2.85 8.74
C GLY A 244 13.15 -2.58 9.62
N THR A 245 14.26 -2.19 9.00
CA THR A 245 15.52 -1.85 9.70
C THR A 245 15.55 -0.42 10.25
N LYS A 246 14.56 0.42 9.94
CA LYS A 246 14.58 1.84 10.28
C LYS A 246 13.79 2.07 11.57
N PRO A 247 14.40 2.65 12.62
CA PRO A 247 13.64 3.10 13.77
C PRO A 247 12.68 4.21 13.33
N VAL A 248 11.44 4.12 13.79
CA VAL A 248 10.39 5.11 13.54
C VAL A 248 9.92 5.64 14.88
N LEU A 249 10.11 6.94 15.10
CA LEU A 249 9.57 7.62 16.28
C LEU A 249 8.08 7.88 16.06
N MET A 250 7.23 7.31 16.91
CA MET A 250 5.81 7.64 16.97
C MET A 250 5.61 8.80 17.95
N VAL A 251 5.01 9.90 17.47
CA VAL A 251 4.74 11.11 18.26
C VAL A 251 3.24 11.31 18.32
N ALA A 252 2.67 11.30 19.53
CA ALA A 252 1.24 11.54 19.77
C ALA A 252 0.96 12.81 20.61
N GLU A 253 2.00 13.46 21.10
CA GLU A 253 1.89 14.65 21.95
C GLU A 253 1.63 15.92 21.09
N PRO A 254 0.50 16.63 21.25
CA PRO A 254 0.12 17.76 20.39
C PRO A 254 1.15 18.88 20.34
N SER A 255 1.80 19.18 21.48
CA SER A 255 2.83 20.20 21.55
C SER A 255 4.04 19.88 20.68
N LEU A 256 4.43 18.61 20.60
CA LEU A 256 5.51 18.12 19.71
C LEU A 256 5.06 18.09 18.25
N LEU A 257 3.80 17.72 17.97
CA LEU A 257 3.26 17.75 16.61
C LEU A 257 3.27 19.17 16.01
N ARG A 258 2.93 20.18 16.81
CA ARG A 258 3.04 21.59 16.43
C ARG A 258 4.49 21.98 16.09
N ASP A 259 5.43 21.55 16.93
CA ASP A 259 6.84 21.85 16.71
C ASP A 259 7.33 21.20 15.41
N ILE A 260 6.99 19.93 15.16
CA ILE A 260 7.39 19.20 13.95
C ILE A 260 6.72 19.73 12.67
N PHE A 261 5.39 19.92 12.68
CA PHE A 261 4.65 20.26 11.46
C PHE A 261 4.69 21.74 11.09
N VAL A 262 4.93 22.64 12.05
CA VAL A 262 4.85 24.08 11.82
C VAL A 262 6.13 24.81 12.21
N LYS A 263 6.49 24.78 13.49
CA LYS A 263 7.59 25.61 14.03
C LYS A 263 8.94 25.26 13.39
N ASP A 264 9.28 23.99 13.40
CA ASP A 264 10.56 23.44 12.93
C ASP A 264 10.40 22.72 11.58
N PHE A 265 9.39 23.10 10.79
CA PHE A 265 9.09 22.48 9.48
C PHE A 265 10.28 22.48 8.52
N HIS A 266 11.16 23.49 8.61
CA HIS A 266 12.38 23.58 7.80
C HIS A 266 13.35 22.41 8.05
N ILE A 267 13.28 21.77 9.23
CA ILE A 267 14.02 20.54 9.57
C ILE A 267 13.27 19.28 9.10
N PHE A 268 11.93 19.30 9.10
CA PHE A 268 11.07 18.17 8.75
C PHE A 268 10.25 18.33 7.44
N PRO A 269 10.81 18.82 6.32
CA PRO A 269 10.02 19.21 5.15
C PRO A 269 9.63 18.02 4.26
N ASN A 270 10.26 16.87 4.43
CA ASN A 270 10.17 15.74 3.50
C ASN A 270 9.35 14.58 4.08
N ARG A 271 8.57 13.93 3.21
CA ARG A 271 7.96 12.64 3.52
C ARG A 271 8.99 11.52 3.28
N ARG A 272 8.61 10.29 3.68
CA ARG A 272 9.36 9.08 3.34
C ARG A 272 9.75 9.10 1.86
N THR A 273 11.03 8.87 1.58
CA THR A 273 11.51 8.72 0.21
C THR A 273 10.84 7.51 -0.43
N PHE A 274 10.01 7.78 -1.43
CA PHE A 274 9.28 6.78 -2.20
C PHE A 274 9.58 7.02 -3.67
N GLN A 275 10.82 6.75 -4.08
CA GLN A 275 11.21 6.82 -5.49
C GLN A 275 11.07 5.44 -6.08
N VAL A 276 10.16 5.32 -7.03
CA VAL A 276 10.00 4.11 -7.81
C VAL A 276 10.83 4.19 -9.08
N GLY A 277 11.31 5.34 -9.55
CA GLY A 277 12.06 5.47 -10.80
C GLY A 277 11.16 5.61 -12.02
N ASP A 278 9.86 5.84 -11.81
CA ASP A 278 8.89 6.10 -12.88
C ASP A 278 8.79 7.61 -13.13
N PRO A 279 8.84 8.06 -14.40
CA PRO A 279 8.91 9.48 -14.75
C PRO A 279 7.66 10.28 -14.39
N ILE A 280 6.54 9.62 -14.07
CA ILE A 280 5.29 10.24 -13.64
C ILE A 280 5.13 10.10 -12.12
N ILE A 281 5.24 8.90 -11.56
CA ILE A 281 5.03 8.67 -10.12
C ILE A 281 6.02 9.47 -9.27
N ASP A 282 7.29 9.52 -9.68
CA ASP A 282 8.32 10.24 -8.91
C ASP A 282 8.12 11.75 -8.93
N LYS A 283 7.30 12.27 -9.87
CA LYS A 283 6.97 13.69 -10.01
C LYS A 283 5.67 14.09 -9.28
N MET A 284 4.97 13.15 -8.64
CA MET A 284 3.76 13.45 -7.86
C MET A 284 4.08 14.33 -6.64
N VAL A 285 3.23 15.32 -6.32
CA VAL A 285 3.43 16.23 -5.16
C VAL A 285 3.57 15.49 -3.82
N SER A 286 3.01 14.29 -3.71
CA SER A 286 3.11 13.42 -2.54
C SER A 286 4.49 12.77 -2.38
N VAL A 287 5.27 12.67 -3.47
CA VAL A 287 6.54 11.96 -3.58
C VAL A 287 7.74 12.91 -3.62
N VAL A 288 7.64 14.01 -4.38
CA VAL A 288 8.74 14.97 -4.55
C VAL A 288 9.19 15.60 -3.21
N GLN A 289 10.47 15.95 -3.17
CA GLN A 289 11.16 16.46 -1.97
C GLN A 289 11.73 17.85 -2.20
N GLY A 290 12.04 18.55 -1.11
CA GLY A 290 12.78 19.82 -1.15
C GLY A 290 12.14 20.89 -2.05
N GLU A 291 12.97 21.52 -2.87
CA GLU A 291 12.57 22.64 -3.75
C GLU A 291 11.60 22.23 -4.85
N ASP A 292 11.68 21.00 -5.37
CA ASP A 292 10.71 20.51 -6.36
C ASP A 292 9.31 20.39 -5.77
N TRP A 293 9.22 19.90 -4.53
CA TRP A 293 7.94 19.90 -3.82
C TRP A 293 7.41 21.32 -3.60
N LYS A 294 8.25 22.26 -3.15
CA LYS A 294 7.84 23.65 -2.96
C LYS A 294 7.33 24.25 -4.26
N ARG A 295 8.07 24.06 -5.37
CA ARG A 295 7.69 24.54 -6.70
C ARG A 295 6.35 23.97 -7.15
N ILE A 296 6.21 22.64 -7.16
CA ILE A 296 4.99 21.96 -7.61
C ILE A 296 3.81 22.38 -6.72
N ARG A 297 3.99 22.41 -5.40
CA ARG A 297 2.93 22.80 -4.46
C ARG A 297 2.47 24.24 -4.67
N THR A 298 3.38 25.18 -4.91
CA THR A 298 3.04 26.57 -5.20
C THR A 298 2.17 26.69 -6.46
N VAL A 299 2.41 25.87 -7.48
CA VAL A 299 1.66 25.92 -8.74
C VAL A 299 0.27 25.29 -8.61
N ILE A 300 0.14 24.17 -7.88
CA ILE A 300 -1.12 23.42 -7.82
C ILE A 300 -2.10 23.96 -6.76
N THR A 301 -1.62 24.59 -5.69
CA THR A 301 -2.48 25.01 -4.58
C THR A 301 -3.59 25.97 -5.02
N PRO A 302 -3.34 26.98 -5.88
CA PRO A 302 -4.38 27.91 -6.35
C PRO A 302 -5.50 27.23 -7.15
N THR A 303 -5.25 26.08 -7.77
CA THR A 303 -6.25 25.28 -8.51
C THR A 303 -7.39 24.82 -7.60
N PHE A 304 -7.13 24.68 -6.29
CA PHE A 304 -8.11 24.27 -5.28
C PHE A 304 -8.69 25.45 -4.48
N SER A 305 -8.53 26.68 -4.97
CA SER A 305 -9.18 27.86 -4.39
C SER A 305 -10.69 27.84 -4.63
N THR A 306 -11.44 28.43 -3.70
CA THR A 306 -12.90 28.55 -3.77
C THR A 306 -13.37 29.20 -5.08
N GLY A 307 -12.70 30.26 -5.53
CA GLY A 307 -13.04 30.95 -6.77
C GLY A 307 -12.87 30.08 -8.03
N LYS A 308 -11.89 29.18 -8.06
CA LYS A 308 -11.67 28.24 -9.17
C LYS A 308 -12.64 27.06 -9.11
N ILE A 309 -12.94 26.54 -7.91
CA ILE A 309 -13.93 25.46 -7.70
C ILE A 309 -15.35 25.92 -8.08
N LYS A 310 -15.72 27.17 -7.78
CA LYS A 310 -17.04 27.74 -8.17
C LYS A 310 -17.24 27.83 -9.70
N ARG A 311 -16.16 27.84 -10.51
CA ARG A 311 -16.23 27.87 -11.97
C ARG A 311 -16.31 26.45 -12.52
N THR A 312 -17.45 25.80 -12.32
CA THR A 312 -17.76 24.47 -12.88
C THR A 312 -17.82 24.53 -14.41
N ARG A 313 -16.70 24.26 -15.14
CA ARG A 313 -16.76 23.67 -16.50
C ARG A 313 -15.46 23.32 -17.25
N ASN A 314 -14.27 23.33 -16.64
CA ASN A 314 -13.06 22.86 -17.33
C ASN A 314 -12.56 21.54 -16.75
N ASP A 315 -12.04 20.64 -17.59
CA ASP A 315 -11.36 19.44 -17.11
C ASP A 315 -10.17 19.81 -16.21
N PHE A 316 -9.82 18.93 -15.27
CA PHE A 316 -8.84 19.24 -14.22
C PHE A 316 -7.43 19.55 -14.78
N LEU A 317 -7.08 18.92 -15.91
CA LEU A 317 -5.81 19.19 -16.59
C LEU A 317 -5.80 20.61 -17.17
N GLN A 318 -6.88 21.03 -17.82
CA GLN A 318 -7.03 22.39 -18.33
C GLN A 318 -7.01 23.41 -17.19
N LEU A 319 -7.65 23.13 -16.06
CA LEU A 319 -7.62 24.00 -14.88
C LEU A 319 -6.19 24.15 -14.31
N LEU A 320 -5.42 23.07 -14.26
CA LEU A 320 -4.01 23.09 -13.87
C LEU A 320 -3.15 23.87 -14.87
N MET A 321 -3.37 23.67 -16.17
CA MET A 321 -2.66 24.39 -17.23
C MET A 321 -2.96 25.89 -17.20
N ASP A 322 -4.23 26.28 -17.04
CA ASP A 322 -4.66 27.67 -16.91
C ASP A 322 -4.02 28.32 -15.69
N THR A 323 -4.02 27.61 -14.54
CA THR A 323 -3.40 28.10 -13.30
C THR A 323 -1.89 28.25 -13.45
N ALA A 324 -1.22 27.26 -14.04
CA ALA A 324 0.22 27.31 -14.30
C ALA A 324 0.60 28.46 -15.25
N LYS A 325 -0.24 28.70 -16.27
CA LYS A 325 -0.07 29.81 -17.21
C LYS A 325 -0.26 31.16 -16.55
N GLU A 326 -1.34 31.37 -15.80
CA GLU A 326 -1.60 32.60 -15.04
C GLU A 326 -0.43 32.97 -14.12
N LEU A 327 0.11 31.97 -13.39
CA LEU A 327 1.26 32.15 -12.49
C LEU A 327 2.57 32.47 -13.22
N SER A 328 2.70 32.08 -14.49
CA SER A 328 3.89 32.33 -15.32
C SER A 328 3.86 33.72 -15.97
N GLU A 329 2.67 34.25 -16.25
CA GLU A 329 2.46 35.53 -16.94
C GLU A 329 2.47 36.73 -15.98
N ASP A 330 2.04 36.56 -14.72
CA ASP A 330 2.09 37.61 -13.69
C ASP A 330 2.82 37.15 -12.40
N PRO A 331 4.11 37.48 -12.25
CA PRO A 331 4.90 37.16 -11.05
C PRO A 331 4.41 37.85 -9.77
N LYS A 332 3.61 38.93 -9.90
CA LYS A 332 3.09 39.76 -8.80
C LYS A 332 1.62 39.47 -8.48
N SER A 333 1.00 38.46 -9.10
CA SER A 333 -0.34 38.00 -8.72
C SER A 333 -0.32 37.45 -7.28
N GLU A 334 -0.45 38.35 -6.31
CA GLU A 334 -0.74 37.99 -4.94
C GLU A 334 -2.13 37.34 -4.91
N LEU A 335 -2.23 36.20 -4.24
CA LEU A 335 -3.50 35.55 -3.97
C LEU A 335 -4.40 36.57 -3.26
N ASN A 336 -5.56 36.89 -3.84
CA ASN A 336 -6.51 37.80 -3.22
C ASN A 336 -6.90 37.29 -1.82
N GLU A 337 -6.60 38.07 -0.78
CA GLU A 337 -6.92 37.80 0.64
C GLU A 337 -8.45 37.67 0.93
N LYS A 338 -9.32 37.78 -0.07
CA LYS A 338 -10.78 37.69 0.12
C LYS A 338 -11.37 36.28 0.01
N ASP A 339 -10.57 35.26 -0.32
CA ASP A 339 -11.02 33.86 -0.41
C ASP A 339 -10.93 33.09 0.94
N HIS A 340 -10.86 33.80 2.07
CA HIS A 340 -10.56 33.23 3.40
C HIS A 340 -11.77 32.70 4.21
N GLU A 341 -13.02 32.88 3.76
CA GLU A 341 -14.18 32.21 4.36
C GLU A 341 -14.36 30.80 3.78
N ASP A 342 -13.47 29.90 4.21
CA ASP A 342 -13.31 28.60 3.57
C ASP A 342 -13.96 27.45 4.34
N ILE A 343 -14.57 26.50 3.61
CA ILE A 343 -15.15 25.26 4.14
C ILE A 343 -14.18 24.54 5.08
N ALA A 344 -12.87 24.54 4.78
CA ALA A 344 -11.83 23.88 5.56
C ALA A 344 -11.72 24.39 7.02
N SER A 345 -12.01 25.67 7.27
CA SER A 345 -11.94 26.25 8.62
C SER A 345 -12.95 25.61 9.58
N THR A 346 -14.11 25.21 9.05
CA THR A 346 -15.16 24.51 9.81
C THR A 346 -14.71 23.14 10.32
N TYR A 347 -13.70 22.55 9.66
CA TYR A 347 -13.14 21.23 9.97
C TYR A 347 -11.79 21.31 10.70
N GLY A 348 -11.43 22.47 11.27
CA GLY A 348 -10.17 22.65 12.01
C GLY A 348 -8.91 22.74 11.13
N GLY A 349 -9.05 22.82 9.81
CA GLY A 349 -7.93 22.99 8.90
C GLY A 349 -7.44 24.44 8.85
N VAL A 350 -6.27 24.72 9.43
CA VAL A 350 -5.57 26.00 9.22
C VAL A 350 -4.64 25.85 8.02
N SER A 351 -4.95 26.50 6.89
CA SER A 351 -4.00 26.62 5.76
C SER A 351 -2.95 27.66 6.13
N THR A 352 -1.74 27.20 6.48
CA THR A 352 -0.56 28.06 6.72
C THR A 352 0.23 28.34 5.43
N ASP A 353 -0.36 28.09 4.25
CA ASP A 353 0.34 28.14 2.97
C ASP A 353 0.94 29.54 2.66
N HIS A 354 0.40 30.61 3.24
CA HIS A 354 0.73 31.99 2.85
C HIS A 354 2.15 32.47 3.23
N GLN A 355 2.82 31.87 4.22
CA GLN A 355 4.10 32.40 4.71
C GLN A 355 5.35 31.82 4.03
N ILE A 356 5.24 30.67 3.34
CA ILE A 356 6.43 29.91 2.90
C ILE A 356 6.73 30.09 1.40
N PHE A 357 5.75 30.45 0.56
CA PHE A 357 5.88 30.35 -0.90
C PHE A 357 6.36 31.64 -1.61
N LYS A 358 6.85 32.66 -0.87
CA LYS A 358 7.29 33.94 -1.45
C LYS A 358 8.58 33.88 -2.30
N SER A 359 9.32 32.76 -2.32
CA SER A 359 10.70 32.71 -2.84
C SER A 359 10.96 31.74 -4.02
N VAL A 360 9.95 31.24 -4.73
CA VAL A 360 10.19 30.27 -5.83
C VAL A 360 10.45 31.00 -7.16
N THR A 361 11.64 30.78 -7.75
CA THR A 361 12.13 31.47 -8.97
C THR A 361 11.65 30.89 -10.30
N LYS A 362 11.08 29.66 -10.32
CA LYS A 362 10.59 29.01 -11.54
C LYS A 362 9.24 28.35 -11.29
N LYS A 363 8.18 28.83 -11.94
CA LYS A 363 6.78 28.36 -11.73
C LYS A 363 6.25 27.45 -12.86
N ASN A 364 7.06 27.14 -13.88
CA ASN A 364 6.63 26.29 -14.99
C ASN A 364 6.69 24.80 -14.60
N LEU A 365 5.64 24.06 -14.97
CA LEU A 365 5.57 22.59 -14.88
C LEU A 365 5.79 21.98 -16.27
N SER A 366 6.53 20.87 -16.32
CA SER A 366 6.62 20.02 -17.52
C SER A 366 5.34 19.21 -17.72
N MET A 367 5.14 18.68 -18.94
CA MET A 367 3.98 17.82 -19.23
C MET A 367 3.92 16.60 -18.31
N ASP A 368 5.04 15.95 -18.04
CA ASP A 368 5.11 14.82 -17.11
C ASP A 368 4.68 15.21 -15.68
N GLU A 369 5.08 16.40 -15.21
CA GLU A 369 4.69 16.89 -13.88
C GLU A 369 3.19 17.19 -13.81
N LEU A 370 2.62 17.76 -14.87
CA LEU A 370 1.18 18.00 -14.98
C LEU A 370 0.41 16.67 -14.98
N VAL A 371 0.83 15.71 -15.81
CA VAL A 371 0.24 14.36 -15.85
C VAL A 371 0.36 13.67 -14.50
N ALA A 372 1.52 13.74 -13.84
CA ALA A 372 1.72 13.21 -12.50
C ALA A 372 0.74 13.79 -11.49
N GLN A 373 0.49 15.09 -11.55
CA GLN A 373 -0.49 15.75 -10.68
C GLN A 373 -1.90 15.26 -10.99
N CYS A 374 -2.31 15.19 -12.25
CA CYS A 374 -3.63 14.67 -12.62
C CYS A 374 -3.86 13.24 -12.10
N VAL A 375 -2.87 12.36 -12.24
CA VAL A 375 -2.95 10.97 -11.77
C VAL A 375 -3.06 10.91 -10.24
N ILE A 376 -2.20 11.62 -9.50
CA ILE A 376 -2.26 11.58 -8.03
C ILE A 376 -3.55 12.21 -7.49
N PHE A 377 -4.06 13.26 -8.12
CA PHE A 377 -5.32 13.87 -7.68
C PHE A 377 -6.52 12.97 -7.95
N PHE A 378 -6.54 12.25 -9.08
CA PHE A 378 -7.57 11.24 -9.33
C PHE A 378 -7.52 10.10 -8.32
N LEU A 379 -6.34 9.51 -8.10
CA LEU A 379 -6.17 8.39 -7.17
C LEU A 379 -6.44 8.78 -5.71
N ALA A 380 -5.88 9.92 -5.26
CA ALA A 380 -6.04 10.37 -3.89
C ALA A 380 -7.46 10.89 -3.60
N GLY A 381 -8.08 11.56 -4.57
CA GLY A 381 -9.44 12.10 -4.42
C GLY A 381 -10.51 11.01 -4.43
N TYR A 382 -10.41 10.06 -5.36
CA TYR A 382 -11.45 9.04 -5.54
C TYR A 382 -11.64 8.16 -4.31
N ASP A 383 -10.58 7.48 -3.87
CA ASP A 383 -10.70 6.49 -2.79
C ASP A 383 -11.03 7.13 -1.43
N THR A 384 -10.50 8.32 -1.15
CA THR A 384 -10.72 8.99 0.14
C THR A 384 -12.13 9.57 0.26
N THR A 385 -12.63 10.25 -0.77
CA THR A 385 -14.02 10.76 -0.84
C THR A 385 -15.00 9.59 -0.81
N ALA A 386 -14.81 8.57 -1.67
CA ALA A 386 -15.73 7.43 -1.74
C ALA A 386 -15.81 6.65 -0.43
N SER A 387 -14.67 6.44 0.25
CA SER A 387 -14.63 5.79 1.57
C SER A 387 -15.39 6.63 2.60
N THR A 388 -15.12 7.94 2.67
CA THR A 388 -15.80 8.85 3.61
C THR A 388 -17.30 8.88 3.40
N LEU A 389 -17.77 8.98 2.16
CA LEU A 389 -19.19 8.96 1.80
C LEU A 389 -19.85 7.64 2.22
N SER A 390 -19.19 6.52 1.97
CA SER A 390 -19.69 5.19 2.32
C SER A 390 -19.80 5.00 3.84
N LEU A 391 -18.80 5.46 4.59
CA LEU A 391 -18.75 5.38 6.05
C LEU A 391 -19.74 6.33 6.72
N ALA A 392 -19.89 7.56 6.21
CA ALA A 392 -20.92 8.50 6.67
C ALA A 392 -22.33 7.93 6.45
N THR A 393 -22.57 7.33 5.27
CA THR A 393 -23.84 6.66 4.94
C THR A 393 -24.11 5.48 5.90
N TYR A 394 -23.08 4.70 6.22
CA TYR A 394 -23.18 3.62 7.20
C TYR A 394 -23.54 4.14 8.60
N GLU A 395 -22.90 5.20 9.09
CA GLU A 395 -23.21 5.79 10.39
C GLU A 395 -24.63 6.38 10.43
N LEU A 396 -25.07 7.07 9.37
CA LEU A 396 -26.44 7.57 9.25
C LEU A 396 -27.48 6.44 9.24
N ALA A 397 -27.15 5.27 8.69
CA ALA A 397 -28.02 4.09 8.70
C ALA A 397 -28.18 3.48 10.10
N LEU A 398 -27.18 3.66 10.97
CA LEU A 398 -27.20 3.19 12.35
C LEU A 398 -27.80 4.20 13.33
N ASN A 399 -27.82 5.49 12.97
CA ASN A 399 -28.28 6.59 13.82
C ASN A 399 -29.44 7.37 13.17
N PRO A 400 -30.68 6.84 13.16
CA PRO A 400 -31.81 7.48 12.50
C PRO A 400 -32.16 8.87 13.07
N ASP A 401 -31.93 9.09 14.36
CA ASP A 401 -32.19 10.39 15.02
C ASP A 401 -31.25 11.49 14.51
N ILE A 402 -29.98 11.15 14.27
CA ILE A 402 -28.98 12.05 13.65
C ILE A 402 -29.38 12.33 12.20
N GLN A 403 -29.83 11.30 11.48
CA GLN A 403 -30.26 11.41 10.09
C GLN A 403 -31.45 12.37 9.93
N GLU A 404 -32.45 12.31 10.81
CA GLU A 404 -33.59 13.23 10.75
C GLU A 404 -33.19 14.67 11.12
N LYS A 405 -32.24 14.86 12.05
CA LYS A 405 -31.71 16.20 12.38
C LYS A 405 -31.02 16.87 11.20
N VAL A 406 -30.16 16.14 10.47
CA VAL A 406 -29.48 16.69 9.28
C VAL A 406 -30.44 16.86 8.10
N HIS A 407 -31.45 15.99 7.98
CA HIS A 407 -32.51 16.19 7.00
C HIS A 407 -33.30 17.48 7.28
N GLN A 408 -33.61 17.78 8.54
CA GLN A 408 -34.28 19.02 8.90
C GLN A 408 -33.43 20.25 8.57
N GLU A 409 -32.12 20.24 8.88
CA GLU A 409 -31.19 21.30 8.47
C GLU A 409 -31.20 21.52 6.95
N LEU A 410 -31.18 20.43 6.18
CA LEU A 410 -31.23 20.47 4.72
C LEU A 410 -32.54 21.09 4.22
N VAL A 411 -33.68 20.67 4.77
CA VAL A 411 -35.00 21.22 4.41
C VAL A 411 -35.07 22.71 4.69
N ASP A 412 -34.53 23.17 5.82
CA ASP A 412 -34.55 24.59 6.17
C ASP A 412 -33.60 25.41 5.28
N THR A 413 -32.44 24.87 4.93
CA THR A 413 -31.52 25.50 3.96
C THR A 413 -32.14 25.60 2.57
N LEU A 414 -32.81 24.55 2.09
CA LEU A 414 -33.45 24.56 0.77
C LEU A 414 -34.63 25.54 0.66
N LYS A 415 -35.33 25.82 1.77
CA LYS A 415 -36.35 26.87 1.80
C LYS A 415 -35.75 28.26 1.57
N GLU A 416 -34.56 28.51 2.10
CA GLU A 416 -33.85 29.78 1.95
C GLU A 416 -33.28 29.96 0.53
N THR A 417 -33.00 28.87 -0.18
CA THR A 417 -32.38 28.87 -1.52
C THR A 417 -33.32 28.49 -2.66
N ASN A 418 -34.64 28.57 -2.46
CA ASN A 418 -35.66 28.22 -3.46
C ASN A 418 -35.50 26.81 -4.07
N GLY A 419 -35.01 25.85 -3.29
CA GLY A 419 -34.82 24.45 -3.69
C GLY A 419 -33.53 24.15 -4.45
N GLU A 420 -32.57 25.09 -4.51
CA GLU A 420 -31.28 24.87 -5.16
C GLU A 420 -30.17 24.59 -4.15
N LEU A 421 -29.42 23.49 -4.35
CA LEU A 421 -28.20 23.18 -3.60
C LEU A 421 -27.01 23.98 -4.18
N THR A 422 -26.98 25.28 -3.88
CA THR A 422 -25.84 26.14 -4.26
C THR A 422 -24.63 25.90 -3.36
N TYR A 423 -23.45 26.36 -3.77
CA TYR A 423 -22.25 26.31 -2.94
C TYR A 423 -22.45 27.01 -1.58
N ASP A 424 -23.11 28.17 -1.58
CA ASP A 424 -23.34 28.95 -0.36
C ASP A 424 -24.38 28.26 0.54
N ALA A 425 -25.38 27.59 -0.04
CA ALA A 425 -26.31 26.70 0.67
C ALA A 425 -25.59 25.54 1.36
N LEU A 426 -24.67 24.88 0.64
CA LEU A 426 -23.86 23.83 1.23
C LEU A 426 -23.00 24.40 2.37
N GLN A 427 -22.43 25.59 2.26
CA GLN A 427 -21.63 26.17 3.35
C GLN A 427 -22.43 26.50 4.63
N SER A 428 -23.74 26.75 4.54
CA SER A 428 -24.58 27.06 5.71
C SER A 428 -24.97 25.82 6.53
N MET A 429 -24.91 24.61 5.95
CA MET A 429 -25.26 23.35 6.64
C MET A 429 -24.20 22.90 7.66
N LYS A 430 -24.22 23.46 8.87
CA LYS A 430 -23.20 23.23 9.92
C LYS A 430 -23.32 21.88 10.61
N TYR A 431 -24.52 21.31 10.73
CA TYR A 431 -24.73 20.01 11.33
C TYR A 431 -24.24 18.89 10.40
N LEU A 432 -24.43 19.03 9.09
CA LEU A 432 -23.78 18.15 8.11
C LEU A 432 -22.24 18.21 8.21
N ASP A 433 -21.66 19.39 8.47
CA ASP A 433 -20.21 19.50 8.73
C ASP A 433 -19.77 18.71 9.97
N CYS A 434 -20.60 18.70 11.02
CA CYS A 434 -20.34 17.90 12.22
C CYS A 434 -20.35 16.39 11.93
N ILE A 435 -21.28 15.93 11.09
CA ILE A 435 -21.38 14.51 10.70
C ILE A 435 -20.17 14.09 9.89
N ILE A 436 -19.76 14.89 8.90
CA ILE A 436 -18.56 14.61 8.09
C ILE A 436 -17.32 14.61 9.00
N SER A 437 -17.22 15.56 9.92
CA SER A 437 -16.10 15.63 10.88
C SER A 437 -16.03 14.41 11.79
N GLU A 438 -17.17 13.99 12.33
CA GLU A 438 -17.22 12.82 13.21
C GLU A 438 -16.95 11.51 12.45
N THR A 439 -17.39 11.43 11.19
CA THR A 439 -17.05 10.31 10.30
C THR A 439 -15.55 10.23 10.06
N LEU A 440 -14.90 11.34 9.70
CA LEU A 440 -13.45 11.40 9.49
C LEU A 440 -12.66 11.16 10.78
N ARG A 441 -13.23 11.47 11.95
CA ARG A 441 -12.65 11.16 13.26
C ARG A 441 -12.69 9.66 13.56
N LEU A 442 -13.83 9.01 13.32
CA LEU A 442 -14.01 7.58 13.57
C LEU A 442 -13.25 6.73 12.55
N TYR A 443 -13.23 7.19 11.31
CA TYR A 443 -12.73 6.43 10.16
C TYR A 443 -11.88 7.30 9.23
N PRO A 444 -10.70 7.76 9.68
CA PRO A 444 -9.80 8.53 8.83
C PRO A 444 -9.37 7.66 7.63
N PRO A 445 -9.65 8.07 6.37
CA PRO A 445 -9.38 7.23 5.20
C PRO A 445 -7.91 6.87 5.05
N ALA A 446 -6.99 7.78 5.37
CA ALA A 446 -5.56 7.50 5.42
C ALA A 446 -5.13 7.19 6.86
N LEU A 447 -4.83 5.92 7.14
CA LEU A 447 -4.40 5.50 8.47
C LEU A 447 -2.95 5.89 8.73
N ARG A 448 -2.73 6.67 9.78
CA ARG A 448 -1.45 6.75 10.51
C ARG A 448 -1.72 6.72 12.01
N PHE A 449 -2.12 5.55 12.49
CA PHE A 449 -2.28 5.16 13.90
C PHE A 449 -3.25 6.02 14.74
N THR A 450 -3.39 5.71 16.03
CA THR A 450 -4.58 5.13 16.70
C THR A 450 -5.71 6.06 17.18
N LEU A 451 -6.89 5.44 17.41
CA LEU A 451 -8.04 5.96 18.15
C LEU A 451 -7.79 5.89 19.66
N GLU A 452 -7.76 7.03 20.37
CA GLU A 452 -7.94 7.08 21.82
C GLU A 452 -8.95 8.18 22.22
N GLU A 453 -9.62 7.94 23.35
CA GLU A 453 -10.70 8.76 23.90
C GLU A 453 -10.23 10.13 24.40
N ARG A 454 -11.12 11.13 24.26
CA ARG A 454 -10.85 12.54 24.51
C ARG A 454 -10.64 12.88 25.98
N GLN A 455 -9.72 13.82 26.23
CA GLN A 455 -10.00 15.02 27.04
C GLN A 455 -9.08 16.20 26.64
N LYS A 456 -9.70 17.36 26.34
CA LYS A 456 -9.16 18.65 25.82
C LYS A 456 -8.73 18.66 24.35
N ARG A 457 -9.38 19.54 23.56
CA ARG A 457 -9.18 19.67 22.10
C ARG A 457 -8.04 20.64 21.81
N ASP A 458 -6.84 20.10 21.68
CA ASP A 458 -5.77 20.77 20.95
C ASP A 458 -6.06 20.61 19.42
N PRO A 459 -5.90 21.65 18.59
CA PRO A 459 -6.08 21.56 17.14
C PRO A 459 -5.27 20.43 16.47
N TYR A 460 -4.17 20.01 17.06
CA TYR A 460 -3.33 18.92 16.55
C TYR A 460 -3.86 17.52 16.89
N CYS A 461 -4.94 17.39 17.66
CA CYS A 461 -5.61 16.11 17.95
C CYS A 461 -6.59 15.64 16.85
N TYR A 462 -6.92 16.50 15.87
CA TYR A 462 -7.82 16.17 14.77
C TYR A 462 -7.19 16.56 13.43
N GLN A 463 -6.62 15.57 12.72
CA GLN A 463 -5.80 15.79 11.52
C GLN A 463 -6.15 14.87 10.33
N PRO A 464 -7.43 14.74 9.93
CA PRO A 464 -7.79 13.88 8.79
C PRO A 464 -7.16 14.32 7.46
N PHE A 465 -6.72 15.59 7.37
CA PHE A 465 -6.06 16.17 6.20
C PHE A 465 -4.57 16.52 6.46
N GLY A 466 -4.01 16.09 7.59
CA GLY A 466 -2.68 16.50 8.06
C GLY A 466 -2.62 17.97 8.52
N ALA A 467 -1.43 18.43 8.87
CA ALA A 467 -1.19 19.79 9.38
C ALA A 467 0.04 20.45 8.75
N GLY A 468 0.13 21.77 8.90
CA GLY A 468 1.25 22.57 8.42
C GLY A 468 1.36 22.64 6.89
N PRO A 469 2.55 23.01 6.38
CA PRO A 469 2.75 23.27 4.94
C PRO A 469 2.62 22.03 4.04
N ARG A 470 2.56 20.82 4.60
CA ARG A 470 2.37 19.54 3.88
C ARG A 470 0.94 18.98 4.01
N ASN A 471 -0.02 19.77 4.48
CA ASN A 471 -1.44 19.39 4.57
C ASN A 471 -2.05 19.06 3.18
N CYS A 472 -3.22 18.42 3.18
CA CYS A 472 -3.91 18.02 1.96
C CYS A 472 -4.37 19.23 1.14
N VAL A 473 -3.88 19.33 -0.10
CA VAL A 473 -4.28 20.40 -1.04
C VAL A 473 -5.73 20.21 -1.50
N GLY A 474 -6.18 18.96 -1.62
CA GLY A 474 -7.53 18.61 -2.05
C GLY A 474 -8.61 18.71 -0.97
N MET A 475 -8.28 19.13 0.26
CA MET A 475 -9.21 19.16 1.40
C MET A 475 -10.53 19.88 1.08
N ARG A 476 -10.46 21.06 0.47
CA ARG A 476 -11.63 21.88 0.14
C ARG A 476 -12.55 21.19 -0.86
N PHE A 477 -11.94 20.61 -1.90
CA PHE A 477 -12.65 19.88 -2.95
C PHE A 477 -13.30 18.60 -2.42
N ALA A 478 -12.56 17.79 -1.66
CA ALA A 478 -13.07 16.56 -1.07
C ALA A 478 -14.25 16.82 -0.11
N LEU A 479 -14.13 17.84 0.76
CA LEU A 479 -15.22 18.20 1.68
C LEU A 479 -16.47 18.69 0.92
N MET A 480 -16.29 19.48 -0.14
CA MET A 480 -17.41 19.94 -0.97
C MET A 480 -18.10 18.76 -1.67
N GLU A 481 -17.33 17.84 -2.25
CA GLU A 481 -17.86 16.65 -2.95
C GLU A 481 -18.63 15.74 -1.99
N VAL A 482 -18.03 15.39 -0.83
CA VAL A 482 -18.70 14.58 0.20
C VAL A 482 -19.98 15.27 0.68
N LYS A 483 -19.93 16.58 0.93
CA LYS A 483 -21.07 17.35 1.44
C LYS A 483 -22.21 17.42 0.43
N LEU A 484 -21.91 17.70 -0.83
CA LEU A 484 -22.90 17.71 -1.92
C LEU A 484 -23.55 16.33 -2.09
N CYS A 485 -22.73 15.27 -2.16
CA CYS A 485 -23.25 13.90 -2.31
C CYS A 485 -24.11 13.48 -1.12
N LEU A 486 -23.68 13.75 0.11
CA LEU A 486 -24.47 13.44 1.30
C LEU A 486 -25.77 14.24 1.35
N ALA A 487 -25.73 15.55 1.07
CA ALA A 487 -26.93 16.37 1.01
C ALA A 487 -27.94 15.79 0.00
N TYR A 488 -27.47 15.43 -1.20
CA TYR A 488 -28.33 14.81 -2.21
C TYR A 488 -28.94 13.48 -1.76
N VAL A 489 -28.14 12.59 -1.15
CA VAL A 489 -28.63 11.31 -0.63
C VAL A 489 -29.63 11.51 0.50
N ILE A 490 -29.35 12.40 1.45
CA ILE A 490 -30.20 12.68 2.62
C ILE A 490 -31.54 13.30 2.20
N ALA A 491 -31.52 14.21 1.22
CA ALA A 491 -32.73 14.84 0.68
C ALA A 491 -33.68 13.80 0.08
N ASN A 492 -33.13 12.85 -0.68
CA ASN A 492 -33.95 11.93 -1.47
C ASN A 492 -34.26 10.61 -0.76
N PHE A 493 -33.45 10.19 0.23
CA PHE A 493 -33.55 8.85 0.81
C PHE A 493 -33.45 8.84 2.34
N LYS A 494 -34.28 7.98 2.95
CA LYS A 494 -34.08 7.42 4.29
C LYS A 494 -33.12 6.24 4.21
N ILE A 495 -31.99 6.36 4.88
CA ILE A 495 -30.94 5.35 4.92
C ILE A 495 -31.21 4.45 6.14
N LYS A 496 -31.38 3.15 5.94
CA LYS A 496 -31.61 2.17 7.01
C LYS A 496 -30.54 1.08 7.02
N LYS A 497 -30.30 0.52 8.20
CA LYS A 497 -29.53 -0.71 8.36
C LYS A 497 -30.15 -1.83 7.52
N SER A 498 -29.35 -2.41 6.63
CA SER A 498 -29.70 -3.61 5.87
C SER A 498 -29.53 -4.86 6.75
N PRO A 499 -30.27 -5.96 6.50
CA PRO A 499 -30.01 -7.25 7.16
C PRO A 499 -28.57 -7.77 6.96
N LYS A 500 -27.88 -7.32 5.91
CA LYS A 500 -26.49 -7.67 5.62
C LYS A 500 -25.45 -6.73 6.27
N THR A 501 -25.87 -5.64 6.91
CA THR A 501 -24.96 -4.67 7.52
C THR A 501 -24.20 -5.30 8.67
N GLN A 502 -22.87 -5.26 8.61
CA GLN A 502 -22.00 -5.75 9.69
C GLN A 502 -21.86 -4.69 10.78
N VAL A 503 -22.05 -5.08 12.04
CA VAL A 503 -21.83 -4.21 13.22
C VAL A 503 -21.12 -5.06 14.29
N PRO A 504 -19.89 -4.72 14.72
CA PRO A 504 -19.05 -3.62 14.23
C PRO A 504 -18.55 -3.85 12.80
N LEU A 505 -18.16 -2.75 12.14
CA LEU A 505 -17.64 -2.77 10.77
C LEU A 505 -16.32 -3.56 10.70
N LYS A 506 -16.15 -4.36 9.65
CA LYS A 506 -14.89 -5.07 9.38
C LYS A 506 -14.13 -4.40 8.25
N PHE A 507 -12.82 -4.25 8.42
CA PHE A 507 -11.94 -3.64 7.42
C PHE A 507 -11.12 -4.71 6.68
N LEU A 508 -10.68 -4.37 5.46
CA LEU A 508 -9.74 -5.18 4.71
C LEU A 508 -8.38 -5.13 5.41
N SER A 509 -7.74 -6.29 5.55
CA SER A 509 -6.39 -6.43 6.13
C SER A 509 -5.37 -6.53 5.01
N GLY A 510 -4.27 -5.77 5.07
CA GLY A 510 -3.12 -5.92 4.16
C GLY A 510 -3.10 -5.01 2.92
N GLN A 511 -4.03 -4.07 2.79
CA GLN A 511 -3.94 -3.01 1.77
C GLN A 511 -3.10 -1.84 2.27
N ALA A 512 -2.24 -1.31 1.40
CA ALA A 512 -1.29 -0.26 1.74
C ALA A 512 -2.00 1.09 1.95
N GLY A 513 -2.14 1.52 3.22
CA GLY A 513 -2.29 2.93 3.59
C GLY A 513 -3.71 3.51 3.64
N LEU A 514 -4.75 2.79 3.24
CA LEU A 514 -6.14 3.25 3.32
C LEU A 514 -7.02 2.34 4.20
N LEU A 515 -7.90 2.94 5.01
CA LEU A 515 -8.91 2.25 5.82
C LEU A 515 -10.12 1.88 4.95
N GLN A 516 -10.07 0.71 4.30
CA GLN A 516 -11.16 0.25 3.45
C GLN A 516 -12.09 -0.75 4.17
N PRO A 517 -13.39 -0.48 4.26
CA PRO A 517 -14.35 -1.42 4.81
C PRO A 517 -14.55 -2.61 3.87
N LYS A 518 -14.70 -3.84 4.40
CA LYS A 518 -14.87 -5.06 3.60
C LYS A 518 -16.08 -5.01 2.68
N ASN A 519 -17.23 -4.64 3.24
CA ASN A 519 -18.49 -4.44 2.53
C ASN A 519 -19.39 -3.56 3.40
N ILE A 520 -19.96 -2.50 2.83
CA ILE A 520 -21.02 -1.69 3.45
C ILE A 520 -22.32 -1.99 2.73
N TYR A 521 -23.31 -2.48 3.47
CA TYR A 521 -24.67 -2.67 2.98
C TYR A 521 -25.59 -1.74 3.74
N VAL A 522 -26.36 -0.91 3.03
CA VAL A 522 -27.43 -0.09 3.59
C VAL A 522 -28.67 -0.22 2.69
N SER A 523 -29.84 0.06 3.23
CA SER A 523 -31.09 0.14 2.49
C SER A 523 -31.46 1.59 2.31
N MET A 524 -31.61 2.04 1.06
CA MET A 524 -32.08 3.39 0.74
C MET A 524 -33.56 3.33 0.39
N ILE A 525 -34.38 4.07 1.13
CA ILE A 525 -35.84 4.14 0.95
C ILE A 525 -36.15 5.57 0.52
N PRO A 526 -36.83 5.81 -0.62
CA PRO A 526 -37.21 7.15 -1.03
C PRO A 526 -37.97 7.90 0.08
N ARG A 527 -37.69 9.20 0.23
CA ARG A 527 -38.45 10.09 1.12
C ARG A 527 -39.72 10.56 0.40
N ASP A 528 -40.85 10.41 1.06
CA ASP A 528 -42.14 10.94 0.57
C ASP A 528 -42.23 12.46 0.77
N ASP A 529 -41.45 12.99 1.71
CA ASP A 529 -41.30 14.40 2.08
C ASP A 529 -40.19 15.12 1.29
N ASN A 530 -39.87 14.63 0.09
CA ASN A 530 -38.72 15.08 -0.70
C ASN A 530 -38.75 16.61 -0.94
N PRO A 531 -37.80 17.38 -0.40
CA PRO A 531 -37.61 18.74 -0.86
C PRO A 531 -37.11 18.65 -2.29
N ILE A 532 -37.87 19.17 -3.27
CA ILE A 532 -37.48 19.13 -4.69
C ILE A 532 -36.12 19.84 -4.84
N VAL A 533 -35.05 19.06 -4.91
CA VAL A 533 -33.73 19.52 -5.36
C VAL A 533 -33.87 19.65 -6.88
N LYS A 534 -33.93 20.88 -7.39
CA LYS A 534 -34.04 21.15 -8.82
C LYS A 534 -32.76 20.82 -9.58
#